data_AF-A0A9P9BIX5-F1
#
_entry.id   AF-A0A9P9BIX5-F1
#
_cell.length_a   1.000
_cell.length_b   1.000
_cell.length_c   1.000
_cell.angle_alpha   90.00
_cell.angle_beta   90.00
_cell.angle_gamma   90.00
#
_symmetry.space_group_name_H-M   'P 1'
#
loop_
_entity.id
_entity.type
_entity.pdbx_description
1 polymer ?
#
loop_
_entity_poly.entity_id
_entity_poly.type
_entity_poly.pdbx_seq_one_letter_code
_entity_poly.pdbx_strand_id
1 'polypeptide(L)'
;MEQPPDSRSPDRHPTDPAPEPASTPPPHPSSATYIVEPTTTHTHSFVFLHGLGDNGRNFGAQFLEAGHTSTGHLVPQLLPGARFIFPTAPLRRASGFKWTEIQQGLNPQAVLGD
;
A
#
# COMPACT_ATOMS: atom_id res chain seq x y z
N MET A 1 -9.30 74.48 -18.91
CA MET A 1 -10.21 73.34 -18.73
C MET A 1 -9.51 72.15 -19.34
N GLU A 2 -8.75 71.39 -18.56
CA GLU A 2 -8.27 70.04 -18.91
C GLU A 2 -7.64 69.42 -17.65
N GLN A 3 -7.74 68.10 -17.55
CA GLN A 3 -8.02 67.31 -16.35
C GLN A 3 -6.83 67.11 -15.37
N PRO A 4 -7.09 66.81 -14.08
CA PRO A 4 -6.05 66.35 -13.16
C PRO A 4 -5.64 64.89 -13.47
N PRO A 5 -4.36 64.50 -13.34
CA PRO A 5 -3.97 63.10 -13.50
C PRO A 5 -4.43 62.25 -12.31
N ASP A 6 -5.11 61.16 -12.67
CA ASP A 6 -5.78 60.18 -11.83
C ASP A 6 -4.90 59.50 -10.76
N SER A 7 -5.56 59.23 -9.63
CA SER A 7 -5.10 58.43 -8.51
C SER A 7 -4.64 57.04 -8.94
N ARG A 8 -3.32 56.80 -8.89
CA ARG A 8 -2.73 55.48 -9.08
C ARG A 8 -2.98 54.62 -7.83
N SER A 9 -3.98 53.73 -7.90
CA SER A 9 -4.12 52.60 -6.98
C SER A 9 -2.83 51.76 -7.02
N PRO A 10 -2.24 51.37 -5.88
CA PRO A 10 -1.19 50.37 -5.90
C PRO A 10 -1.81 49.00 -6.24
N ASP A 11 -1.25 48.37 -7.27
CA ASP A 11 -1.55 47.03 -7.72
C ASP A 11 -1.69 46.07 -6.53
N ARG A 12 -2.84 45.40 -6.42
CA ARG A 12 -2.97 44.23 -5.57
C ARG A 12 -2.10 43.14 -6.20
N HIS A 13 -1.03 42.78 -5.49
CA HIS A 13 -0.27 41.56 -5.71
C HIS A 13 -1.24 40.41 -6.03
N PRO A 14 -1.03 39.61 -7.09
CA PRO A 14 -1.79 38.38 -7.25
C PRO A 14 -1.46 37.51 -6.05
N THR A 15 -2.40 37.31 -5.15
CA THR A 15 -2.26 36.28 -4.11
C THR A 15 -2.03 34.99 -4.85
N ASP A 16 -0.81 34.46 -4.78
CA ASP A 16 -0.50 33.11 -5.25
C ASP A 16 -1.56 32.20 -4.60
N PRO A 17 -2.32 31.38 -5.36
CA PRO A 17 -3.22 30.45 -4.74
C PRO A 17 -2.40 29.59 -3.79
N ALA A 18 -2.83 29.52 -2.52
CA ALA A 18 -2.28 28.59 -1.55
C ALA A 18 -2.15 27.21 -2.24
N PRO A 19 -1.05 26.46 -2.03
CA PRO A 19 -0.89 25.16 -2.65
C PRO A 19 -2.14 24.34 -2.31
N GLU A 20 -2.93 24.00 -3.34
CA GLU A 20 -4.04 23.08 -3.19
C GLU A 20 -3.52 21.85 -2.43
N PRO A 21 -4.25 21.33 -1.42
CA PRO A 21 -3.81 20.14 -0.71
C PRO A 21 -3.58 19.06 -1.75
N ALA A 22 -2.32 18.63 -1.88
CA ALA A 22 -1.89 17.64 -2.85
C ALA A 22 -2.90 16.49 -2.87
N SER A 23 -3.63 16.37 -3.98
CA SER A 23 -4.58 15.28 -4.21
C SER A 23 -3.86 13.98 -3.94
N THR A 24 -4.19 13.32 -2.81
CA THR A 24 -3.66 12.00 -2.50
C THR A 24 -3.93 11.11 -3.72
N PRO A 25 -2.90 10.61 -4.42
CA PRO A 25 -3.13 9.76 -5.57
C PRO A 25 -3.94 8.55 -5.11
N PRO A 26 -4.88 8.04 -5.92
CA PRO A 26 -5.63 6.85 -5.56
C PRO A 26 -4.64 5.72 -5.18
N PRO A 27 -4.95 4.94 -4.14
CA PRO A 27 -4.07 3.87 -3.69
C PRO A 27 -3.69 3.02 -4.88
N HIS A 28 -2.38 2.91 -5.15
CA HIS A 28 -1.90 2.10 -6.25
C HIS A 28 -2.28 0.65 -5.95
N PRO A 29 -2.69 -0.17 -6.94
CA PRO A 29 -3.04 -1.57 -6.68
C PRO A 29 -1.89 -2.36 -6.03
N SER A 30 -0.64 -1.90 -6.20
CA SER A 30 0.55 -2.42 -5.54
C SER A 30 0.67 -2.12 -4.04
N SER A 31 -0.26 -1.36 -3.44
CA SER A 31 -0.32 -1.11 -1.99
C SER A 31 -1.57 -1.70 -1.33
N ALA A 32 -2.39 -2.46 -2.07
CA ALA A 32 -3.60 -3.05 -1.53
C ALA A 32 -3.26 -4.16 -0.51
N THR A 33 -3.67 -3.98 0.74
CA THR A 33 -3.56 -5.02 1.78
C THR A 33 -4.85 -5.81 1.84
N TYR A 34 -4.76 -7.13 1.76
CA TYR A 34 -5.90 -8.01 2.00
C TYR A 34 -5.94 -8.37 3.48
N ILE A 35 -7.04 -8.05 4.15
CA ILE A 35 -7.21 -8.26 5.59
C ILE A 35 -8.42 -9.16 5.81
N VAL A 36 -8.25 -10.18 6.64
CA VAL A 36 -9.34 -10.95 7.23
C VAL A 36 -9.44 -10.60 8.69
N GLU A 37 -10.55 -9.96 9.05
CA GLU A 37 -10.84 -9.58 10.43
C GLU A 37 -11.16 -10.81 11.29
N PRO A 38 -10.83 -10.75 12.60
CA PRO A 38 -11.19 -11.82 13.52
C PRO A 38 -12.72 -11.93 13.66
N THR A 39 -13.20 -13.13 13.95
CA THR A 39 -14.62 -13.41 14.20
C THR A 39 -15.01 -13.21 15.66
N THR A 40 -14.02 -13.18 16.56
CA THR A 40 -14.20 -12.85 17.98
C THR A 40 -13.33 -11.65 18.36
N THR A 41 -13.29 -11.30 19.65
CA THR A 41 -12.43 -10.23 20.17
C THR A 41 -11.00 -10.42 19.67
N HIS A 42 -10.48 -9.38 19.02
CA HIS A 42 -9.13 -9.38 18.47
C HIS A 42 -8.09 -9.61 19.57
N THR A 43 -7.24 -10.62 19.37
CA THR A 43 -6.17 -10.98 20.31
C THR A 43 -4.80 -11.08 19.63
N HIS A 44 -4.77 -11.49 18.36
CA HIS A 44 -3.52 -11.74 17.64
C HIS A 44 -3.61 -11.18 16.23
N SER A 45 -2.48 -10.70 15.70
CA SER A 45 -2.35 -10.33 14.29
C SER A 45 -1.24 -11.17 13.66
N PHE A 46 -1.50 -11.71 12.47
CA PHE A 46 -0.52 -12.41 11.67
C PHE A 46 -0.34 -11.69 10.34
N VAL A 47 0.90 -11.37 10.01
CA VAL A 47 1.26 -10.72 8.73
C VAL A 47 1.98 -11.75 7.86
N PHE A 48 1.46 -12.03 6.67
CA PHE A 48 2.05 -12.97 5.73
C PHE A 48 2.46 -12.27 4.45
N LEU A 49 3.73 -12.45 4.07
CA LEU A 49 4.29 -11.88 2.85
C LEU A 49 4.20 -12.91 1.72
N HIS A 50 3.75 -12.49 0.55
CA HIS A 50 3.67 -13.32 -0.65
C HIS A 50 5.03 -13.44 -1.36
N GLY A 51 5.13 -14.41 -2.28
CA GLY A 51 6.31 -14.61 -3.13
C GLY A 51 6.42 -13.62 -4.30
N LEU A 52 7.53 -13.70 -5.04
CA LEU A 52 7.80 -12.89 -6.23
C LEU A 52 6.69 -13.04 -7.28
N GLY A 53 6.16 -11.92 -7.78
CA GLY A 53 5.15 -11.91 -8.85
C GLY A 53 3.73 -12.30 -8.42
N ASP A 54 3.50 -12.51 -7.12
CA ASP A 54 2.16 -12.68 -6.54
C ASP A 54 1.69 -11.39 -5.84
N ASN A 55 0.51 -11.39 -5.24
CA ASN A 55 -0.01 -10.31 -4.41
C ASN A 55 -0.69 -10.83 -3.14
N GLY A 56 -0.95 -9.94 -2.18
CA GLY A 56 -1.51 -10.32 -0.88
C GLY A 56 -2.90 -10.95 -0.98
N ARG A 57 -3.74 -10.52 -1.94
CA ARG A 57 -5.10 -11.06 -2.10
C ARG A 57 -5.08 -12.51 -2.60
N ASN A 58 -4.31 -12.80 -3.64
CA ASN A 58 -4.20 -14.12 -4.23
C ASN A 58 -3.56 -15.13 -3.27
N PHE A 59 -2.42 -14.75 -2.68
CA PHE A 59 -1.76 -15.57 -1.68
C PHE A 59 -2.66 -15.80 -0.46
N GLY A 60 -3.28 -14.73 0.06
CA GLY A 60 -4.15 -14.83 1.22
C GLY A 60 -5.36 -15.73 0.99
N ALA A 61 -6.05 -15.61 -0.14
CA ALA A 61 -7.17 -16.49 -0.47
C ALA A 61 -6.73 -17.97 -0.50
N GLN A 62 -5.62 -18.28 -1.18
CA GLN A 62 -5.08 -19.64 -1.23
C GLN A 62 -4.69 -20.15 0.17
N PHE A 63 -4.04 -19.31 0.98
CA PHE A 63 -3.67 -19.69 2.35
C PHE A 63 -4.90 -20.01 3.21
N LEU A 64 -5.97 -19.23 3.10
CA LEU A 64 -7.19 -19.42 3.91
C LEU A 64 -8.02 -20.63 3.46
N GLU A 65 -8.02 -20.93 2.17
CA GLU A 65 -8.77 -22.06 1.59
C GLU A 65 -8.01 -23.39 1.66
N ALA A 66 -6.69 -23.37 1.47
CA ALA A 66 -5.86 -24.58 1.42
C ALA A 66 -5.05 -24.82 2.71
N GLY A 67 -4.92 -23.83 3.59
CA GLY A 67 -4.18 -23.93 4.84
C GLY A 67 -4.91 -24.82 5.84
N HIS A 68 -4.55 -26.10 5.85
CA HIS A 68 -5.08 -27.08 6.79
C HIS A 68 -4.08 -27.34 7.92
N THR A 69 -4.62 -27.51 9.11
CA THR A 69 -3.87 -27.94 10.29
C THR A 69 -3.72 -29.46 10.27
N SER A 70 -2.85 -30.01 11.13
CA SER A 70 -2.69 -31.47 11.27
C SER A 70 -3.98 -32.20 11.68
N THR A 71 -4.99 -31.47 12.14
CA THR A 71 -6.31 -31.98 12.52
C THR A 71 -7.38 -31.83 11.42
N GLY A 72 -7.00 -31.33 10.24
CA GLY A 72 -7.92 -31.17 9.10
C GLY A 72 -8.79 -29.91 9.13
N HIS A 73 -8.68 -29.08 10.17
CA HIS A 73 -9.36 -27.77 10.20
C HIS A 73 -8.60 -26.74 9.38
N LEU A 74 -9.33 -25.77 8.82
CA LEU A 74 -8.71 -24.58 8.22
C LEU A 74 -8.07 -23.71 9.30
N VAL A 75 -6.92 -23.11 9.01
CA VAL A 75 -6.18 -22.28 9.97
C VAL A 75 -7.04 -21.20 10.66
N PRO A 76 -7.90 -20.44 9.96
CA PRO A 76 -8.72 -19.41 10.61
C PRO A 76 -9.74 -19.96 11.61
N GLN A 77 -10.16 -21.22 11.45
CA GLN A 77 -11.14 -21.85 12.34
C GLN A 77 -10.56 -22.10 13.74
N LEU A 78 -9.25 -22.37 13.84
CA LEU A 78 -8.59 -22.58 15.12
C LEU A 78 -8.15 -21.27 15.79
N LEU A 79 -8.24 -20.14 15.09
CA LEU A 79 -7.75 -18.83 15.55
C LEU A 79 -8.82 -17.75 15.39
N PRO A 80 -9.98 -17.85 16.07
CA PRO A 80 -11.11 -16.95 15.85
C PRO A 80 -10.84 -15.48 16.25
N GLY A 81 -9.91 -15.26 17.18
CA GLY A 81 -9.47 -13.92 17.60
C GLY A 81 -8.34 -13.34 16.75
N ALA A 82 -7.90 -14.04 15.70
CA ALA A 82 -6.77 -13.62 14.88
C ALA A 82 -7.20 -12.77 13.68
N ARG A 83 -6.50 -11.66 13.46
CA ARG A 83 -6.52 -10.93 12.19
C ARG A 83 -5.42 -11.47 11.29
N PHE A 84 -5.77 -11.80 10.05
CA PHE A 84 -4.80 -12.21 9.03
C PHE A 84 -4.59 -11.07 8.05
N ILE A 85 -3.35 -10.64 7.87
CA ILE A 85 -2.97 -9.47 7.09
C ILE A 85 -2.01 -9.92 5.98
N PHE A 86 -2.41 -9.67 4.74
CA PHE A 86 -1.67 -10.03 3.54
C PHE A 86 -1.36 -8.76 2.75
N PRO A 87 -0.28 -8.04 3.07
CA PRO A 87 0.13 -6.87 2.31
C PRO A 87 0.54 -7.26 0.89
N THR A 88 0.24 -6.41 -0.08
CA THR A 88 0.81 -6.49 -1.43
C THR A 88 2.08 -5.65 -1.46
N ALA A 89 3.20 -6.25 -1.87
CA ALA A 89 4.45 -5.53 -2.01
C ALA A 89 4.37 -4.49 -3.15
N PRO A 90 4.94 -3.29 -2.97
CA PRO A 90 5.04 -2.31 -4.04
C PRO A 90 5.75 -2.90 -5.26
N LEU A 91 5.28 -2.54 -6.45
CA LEU A 91 6.00 -2.80 -7.69
C LEU A 91 7.35 -2.09 -7.61
N ARG A 92 8.44 -2.84 -7.83
CA ARG A 92 9.78 -2.28 -7.94
C ARG A 92 10.42 -2.79 -9.21
N ARG A 93 11.17 -1.94 -9.91
CA ARG A 93 12.03 -2.35 -11.03
C ARG A 93 13.02 -3.41 -10.51
N ALA A 94 12.96 -4.63 -11.05
CA ALA A 94 13.94 -5.66 -10.74
C ALA A 94 15.30 -5.26 -11.35
N SER A 95 16.35 -5.13 -10.54
CA SER A 95 17.70 -4.78 -11.01
C SER A 95 18.40 -5.88 -11.81
N GLY A 96 17.78 -7.05 -11.99
CA GLY A 96 18.35 -8.20 -12.71
C GLY A 96 17.57 -8.69 -13.93
N PHE A 97 16.44 -8.07 -14.30
CA PHE A 97 15.62 -8.55 -15.41
C PHE A 97 15.37 -7.42 -16.40
N LYS A 98 16.05 -7.49 -17.56
CA LYS A 98 15.74 -6.65 -18.72
C LYS A 98 14.32 -7.01 -19.18
N TRP A 99 13.37 -6.13 -18.85
CA TRP A 99 11.99 -6.07 -19.36
C TRP A 99 10.92 -6.90 -18.65
N THR A 100 10.68 -6.67 -17.35
CA THR A 100 9.31 -6.62 -16.79
C THR A 100 9.34 -6.05 -15.36
N GLU A 101 8.31 -5.31 -14.98
CA GLU A 101 8.12 -4.84 -13.61
C GLU A 101 7.57 -6.00 -12.76
N ILE A 102 8.20 -6.31 -11.62
CA ILE A 102 7.89 -7.49 -10.81
C ILE A 102 7.75 -7.07 -9.34
N GLN A 103 6.72 -7.56 -8.66
CA GLN A 103 6.49 -7.33 -7.22
C GLN A 103 7.50 -8.13 -6.39
N GLN A 104 8.44 -7.46 -5.75
CA GLN A 104 9.55 -8.09 -5.00
C GLN A 104 9.17 -8.33 -3.53
N GLY A 105 9.36 -9.56 -3.04
CA GLY A 105 9.33 -9.92 -1.61
C GLY A 105 10.68 -9.73 -0.90
N LEU A 106 10.72 -9.94 0.43
CA LEU A 106 11.92 -9.74 1.27
C LEU A 106 13.06 -10.71 0.89
N ASN A 107 14.22 -10.19 0.48
CA ASN A 107 15.45 -10.95 0.27
C ASN A 107 16.36 -10.81 1.52
N PRO A 108 16.65 -11.89 2.27
CA PRO A 108 17.53 -11.82 3.45
C PRO A 108 19.02 -11.62 3.12
N GLN A 109 19.41 -11.58 1.83
CA GLN A 109 20.82 -11.51 1.40
C GLN A 109 21.27 -10.13 0.87
N ALA A 110 20.44 -9.07 0.98
CA ALA A 110 20.75 -7.77 0.38
C ALA A 110 21.47 -6.76 1.30
N VAL A 111 22.19 -7.23 2.33
CA VAL A 111 23.02 -6.37 3.20
C VAL A 111 24.42 -6.96 3.30
N LEU A 112 25.24 -6.77 2.26
CA LEU A 112 26.67 -6.54 2.39
C LEU A 112 27.23 -6.00 1.05
N GLY A 113 27.82 -4.82 1.08
CA GLY A 113 28.54 -4.24 -0.05
C GLY A 113 28.47 -2.72 -0.05
N ASP A 114 29.31 -2.11 0.80
CA ASP A 114 29.86 -0.75 0.58
C ASP A 114 30.69 -0.70 -0.71
#